data_AF-A0A957RPE8-F1
#
_entry.id   AF-A0A957RPE8-F1
#
_cell.length_a   1.000
_cell.length_b   1.000
_cell.length_c   1.000
_cell.angle_alpha   90.00
_cell.angle_beta   90.00
_cell.angle_gamma   90.00
#
_symmetry.space_group_name_H-M   'P 1'
#
loop_
_entity.id
_entity.type
_entity.pdbx_description
1 polymer ?
#
loop_
_entity_poly.entity_id
_entity_poly.type
_entity_poly.pdbx_seq_one_letter_code
_entity_poly.pdbx_strand_id
1 'polypeptide(L)' 'SNERYKFLIAQGQTGLSVAFDLPTQIGYDADHEFAEGEVGKVGVSISSLRDMETLLDGIPL' A
#
# COMPACT_ATOMS: atom_id res chain seq x y z
N SER A 1 5.42 -2.73 -1.30
CA SER A 1 5.06 -3.56 -0.13
C SER A 1 6.15 -3.48 0.93
N ASN A 2 5.82 -3.81 2.19
CA ASN A 2 6.62 -3.58 3.41
C ASN A 2 8.14 -3.84 3.28
N GLU A 3 8.54 -4.93 2.62
CA GLU A 3 9.96 -5.27 2.38
C GLU A 3 10.72 -4.15 1.66
N ARG A 4 10.10 -3.48 0.68
CA ARG A 4 10.66 -2.34 -0.03
C ARG A 4 10.95 -1.19 0.93
N TYR A 5 10.06 -0.94 1.89
CA TYR A 5 10.24 0.11 2.89
C TYR A 5 11.37 -0.23 3.86
N LYS A 6 11.40 -1.45 4.37
CA LYS A 6 12.52 -1.95 5.21
C LYS A 6 13.85 -1.83 4.47
N PHE A 7 13.89 -2.21 3.19
CA PHE A 7 15.08 -2.04 2.35
C PHE A 7 15.50 -0.58 2.21
N LEU A 8 14.57 0.33 1.89
CA LEU A 8 14.87 1.75 1.72
C LEU A 8 15.37 2.41 3.02
N ILE A 9 14.74 2.09 4.16
CA ILE A 9 15.21 2.53 5.49
C ILE A 9 16.62 2.02 5.76
N ALA A 10 16.91 0.76 5.46
CA ALA A 10 18.25 0.19 5.61
C ALA A 10 19.30 0.87 4.70
N GLN A 11 18.87 1.50 3.60
CA GLN A 11 19.72 2.33 2.73
C GLN A 11 19.82 3.81 3.19
N GLY A 12 19.27 4.16 4.35
CA GLY A 12 19.34 5.50 4.92
C GLY A 12 18.23 6.46 4.45
N GLN A 13 17.18 5.96 3.81
CA GLN A 13 16.01 6.78 3.47
C GLN A 13 15.27 7.23 4.74
N THR A 14 15.02 8.53 4.88
CA THR A 14 14.43 9.14 6.08
C THR A 14 12.94 9.44 5.97
N GLY A 15 12.35 9.27 4.78
CA GLY A 15 10.92 9.46 4.54
C GLY A 15 10.39 8.40 3.59
N LEU A 16 9.24 7.83 3.92
CA LEU A 16 8.57 6.84 3.09
C LEU A 16 7.38 7.47 2.36
N SER A 17 7.15 7.04 1.13
CA SER A 17 5.98 7.43 0.35
C SER A 17 5.22 6.18 -0.08
N VAL A 18 3.89 6.28 -0.10
CA VAL A 18 2.98 5.22 -0.50
C VAL A 18 2.22 5.71 -1.73
N ALA A 19 2.30 4.95 -2.82
CA ALA A 19 1.39 5.11 -3.96
C ALA A 19 0.29 4.07 -3.83
N PHE A 20 -0.96 4.51 -3.90
CA PHE A 20 -2.14 3.64 -3.83
C PHE A 20 -2.62 3.24 -5.22
N ASP A 21 -3.29 2.11 -5.35
CA ASP A 21 -3.97 1.75 -6.59
C ASP A 21 -5.22 2.63 -6.85
N LEU A 22 -5.80 2.54 -8.04
CA LEU A 22 -6.95 3.35 -8.40
C LEU A 22 -8.17 3.07 -7.49
N PRO A 23 -8.57 1.81 -7.20
CA PRO A 23 -9.69 1.51 -6.30
C PRO A 23 -9.53 2.18 -4.93
N THR A 24 -8.36 2.06 -4.30
CA THR A 24 -8.07 2.69 -3.01
C THR A 24 -8.17 4.22 -3.09
N GLN A 25 -7.69 4.83 -4.18
CA GLN A 25 -7.76 6.28 -4.38
C GLN A 25 -9.19 6.82 -4.51
N ILE A 26 -10.09 6.03 -5.10
CA ILE A 26 -11.48 6.46 -5.37
C ILE A 26 -12.50 5.86 -4.40
N GLY A 27 -12.05 5.08 -3.41
CA GLY A 27 -12.87 4.58 -2.31
C GLY A 27 -13.63 3.28 -2.60
N TYR A 28 -13.10 2.42 -3.47
CA TYR A 28 -13.64 1.08 -3.70
C TYR A 28 -12.79 0.01 -3.00
N ASP A 29 -13.46 -0.95 -2.39
CA ASP A 29 -12.85 -2.19 -1.93
C ASP A 29 -12.37 -3.04 -3.12
N ALA A 30 -11.36 -3.88 -2.90
CA ALA A 30 -10.72 -4.65 -3.95
C ALA A 30 -11.65 -5.69 -4.62
N ASP A 31 -12.76 -6.05 -3.98
CA ASP A 31 -13.77 -6.97 -4.52
C ASP A 31 -14.95 -6.25 -5.21
N HIS A 32 -14.94 -4.92 -5.27
CA HIS A 32 -15.95 -4.14 -5.97
C HIS A 32 -15.86 -4.36 -7.48
N GLU A 33 -17.01 -4.43 -8.18
CA GLU A 33 -17.05 -4.66 -9.64
C GLU A 33 -16.21 -3.65 -10.44
N PHE A 34 -16.28 -2.35 -10.09
CA PHE A 34 -15.46 -1.30 -10.68
C PHE A 34 -13.96 -1.33 -10.32
N ALA A 35 -13.53 -2.19 -9.40
CA ALA A 35 -12.12 -2.36 -9.06
C ALA A 35 -11.42 -3.40 -9.95
N GLU A 36 -12.18 -4.23 -10.67
CA GLU A 36 -11.64 -5.31 -11.48
C GLU A 36 -10.59 -4.81 -12.48
N GLY A 37 -9.41 -5.45 -12.47
CA GLY A 37 -8.28 -5.09 -13.35
C GLY A 37 -7.47 -3.87 -12.91
N GLU A 38 -7.86 -3.15 -11.86
CA GLU A 38 -7.13 -1.98 -11.34
C GLU A 38 -6.51 -2.22 -9.95
N VAL A 39 -6.96 -3.26 -9.24
CA VAL A 39 -6.38 -3.70 -7.94
C VAL A 39 -4.88 -3.95 -8.07
N GLY A 40 -4.08 -3.22 -7.30
CA GLY A 40 -2.63 -3.38 -7.22
C GLY A 40 -1.83 -2.97 -8.48
N LYS A 41 -2.49 -2.42 -9.51
CA LYS A 41 -1.86 -2.18 -10.83
C LYS A 41 -0.83 -1.05 -10.82
N VAL A 42 -1.12 0.04 -10.12
CA VAL A 42 -0.28 1.25 -10.08
C VAL A 42 0.22 1.59 -8.67
N GLY A 43 -0.15 0.80 -7.67
CA GLY A 43 0.15 1.08 -6.28
C GLY A 43 -0.28 -0.05 -5.36
N VAL A 44 -0.20 0.20 -4.05
CA VAL A 44 -0.64 -0.74 -3.02
C VAL A 44 -2.18 -0.67 -2.91
N SER A 45 -2.82 -1.84 -2.87
CA SER A 45 -4.25 -1.95 -2.59
C SER A 45 -4.49 -1.97 -1.08
N ILE A 46 -5.40 -1.12 -0.60
CA ILE A 46 -5.79 -1.03 0.80
C ILE A 46 -7.32 -1.00 0.88
N SER A 47 -7.92 -2.06 1.41
CA SER A 47 -9.37 -2.14 1.64
C SER A 47 -9.71 -2.19 3.13
N SER A 48 -8.71 -2.30 4.00
CA SER A 48 -8.91 -2.40 5.44
C SER A 48 -7.73 -1.85 6.23
N LEU A 49 -7.96 -1.62 7.54
CA LEU A 49 -6.89 -1.29 8.48
C LEU A 49 -5.81 -2.38 8.49
N ARG A 50 -6.20 -3.65 8.36
CA ARG A 50 -5.28 -4.79 8.37
C ARG A 50 -4.25 -4.72 7.24
N ASP A 51 -4.64 -4.19 6.09
CA ASP A 51 -3.73 -4.01 4.96
C ASP A 51 -2.67 -2.94 5.27
N MET A 52 -3.08 -1.86 5.94
CA MET A 52 -2.15 -0.82 6.43
C MET A 52 -1.21 -1.34 7.52
N GLU A 53 -1.73 -2.13 8.47
CA GLU A 53 -0.92 -2.79 9.50
C GLU A 53 0.14 -3.70 8.85
N THR A 54 -0.26 -4.47 7.85
CA THR A 54 0.66 -5.33 7.09
C THR A 54 1.68 -4.50 6.29
N LEU A 55 1.25 -3.41 5.67
CA LEU A 55 2.13 -2.52 4.91
C LEU A 55 3.20 -1.87 5.80
N LEU A 56 2.85 -1.50 7.02
CA LEU A 56 3.70 -0.76 7.95
C LEU A 56 4.32 -1.63 9.06
N ASP A 57 4.11 -2.95 9.02
CA ASP A 57 4.61 -3.88 10.03
C ASP A 57 6.14 -3.76 10.23
N GLY A 58 6.56 -3.54 11.47
CA GLY A 58 7.96 -3.36 11.85
C GLY A 58 8.62 -2.08 11.32
N ILE A 59 7.86 -1.09 10.84
CA ILE A 59 8.35 0.25 10.51
C ILE A 59 8.13 1.15 11.73
N PRO A 60 9.17 1.83 12.24
CA PRO A 60 9.02 2.77 13.36
C PRO A 60 8.34 4.07 12.88
N LEU A 61 7.05 4.22 13.18
CA LEU A 61 6.23 5.39 12.86
C LEU A 61 6.32 6.47 13.94
#